data_AF-A0A0B2SSF7-F1
#
_entry.id   AF-A0A0B2SSF7-F1
#
_cell.length_a   1.000
_cell.length_b   1.000
_cell.length_c   1.000
_cell.angle_alpha   90.00
_cell.angle_beta   90.00
_cell.angle_gamma   90.00
#
_symmetry.space_group_name_H-M   'P 1'
#
loop_
_entity.id
_entity.type
_entity.pdbx_description
1 polymer ?
#
loop_
_entity_poly.entity_id
_entity_poly.type
_entity_poly.pdbx_seq_one_letter_code
_entity_poly.pdbx_strand_id
1 'polypeptide(L)'
;MDAIVQTRGLLSLPTNPKTRVSHHLHLSHGLKHRFLSLKPKPLSTPSLSAAAAKFHPFGPKPQNLFICRAEAAAAAYGPAQPAFGEAEVAEKPKLLGIEITTLKKIIPLGLMFFCILFNYTILRDTKDVLVVTAKGSSAEIIPFLKTWVNLPMAVGFMLLYTKLANVLSKQALFYSVILPFIAFFGAFGFVLYPLSNYIHPEAFADKLLNILGPRFLGPLAIMRIWSFCLFYVMAELWGSVVISVLFWGFANQITTIEEAKRFYPLFGLGANVALIFSGRTVKYFSNLRQNLGPGVDGWAISLKAMMSIVVGMGFAICFLYWWVNNYVPLPTRSKKKKEKPKMGTMESLKFLVSSKYIRDLATLVVAYGISINLVEVTWKSKLKAQFPSPNEYSSFMGDFSTATGIATFTMMLVSQFIFDKYGWGVAATITPTVLLLTGVGFFSLILFGGPLAPGLASLGMTPLLAAVYVGALQNIFSKSAKYSLFDPCKEMAYIPLDEDTKVKGKAAIDVVCNPLGKSGGALIQQFMILTFGSLANSTPYLGGILLLIVSAWLAAAKSLDTQFTALRKEEELEKEMERAATVKIPVVAESEGGNGSLTAGSPLNPSSGDSSSSPSEASTPHN
;
A
#
# COMPACT_ATOMS: atom_id res chain seq x y z
N MET A 1 16.68 5.76 47.64
CA MET A 1 16.48 7.19 47.94
C MET A 1 16.24 7.85 46.61
N ASP A 2 14.97 8.03 46.27
CA ASP A 2 14.52 8.08 44.88
C ASP A 2 14.02 9.48 44.57
N ALA A 3 14.69 10.16 43.63
CA ALA A 3 14.34 11.50 43.19
C ALA A 3 13.73 11.42 41.78
N ILE A 4 12.40 11.35 41.71
CA ILE A 4 11.66 11.25 40.45
C ILE A 4 11.65 12.62 39.76
N VAL A 5 12.42 12.77 38.68
CA VAL A 5 12.40 13.98 37.83
C VAL A 5 11.42 13.78 36.67
N GLN A 6 10.23 14.37 36.77
CA GLN A 6 9.27 14.44 35.65
C GLN A 6 9.59 15.62 34.73
N THR A 7 10.15 15.37 33.55
CA THR A 7 10.23 16.38 32.47
C THR A 7 9.00 16.32 31.57
N ARG A 8 8.28 17.44 31.44
CA ARG A 8 7.08 17.55 30.59
C ARG A 8 7.47 17.72 29.12
N GLY A 9 6.91 16.89 28.24
CA GLY A 9 7.13 16.96 26.79
C GLY A 9 6.41 18.13 26.12
N LEU A 10 7.10 18.84 25.23
CA LEU A 10 6.69 20.12 24.64
C LEU A 10 5.57 20.03 23.56
N LEU A 11 4.76 18.97 23.57
CA LEU A 11 3.71 18.69 22.57
C LEU A 11 2.37 18.24 23.19
N SER A 12 2.12 18.56 24.47
CA SER A 12 0.83 18.30 25.12
C SER A 12 -0.11 19.51 25.05
N LEU A 13 -1.04 19.51 24.07
CA LEU A 13 -2.22 20.36 24.13
C LEU A 13 -3.12 19.93 25.31
N PRO A 14 -3.62 20.85 26.16
CA PRO A 14 -4.36 20.50 27.36
C PRO A 14 -5.80 20.06 27.05
N THR A 15 -6.20 18.88 27.52
CA THR A 15 -7.57 18.36 27.42
C THR A 15 -8.24 18.31 28.78
N ASN A 16 -9.07 19.31 29.11
CA ASN A 16 -10.21 19.21 30.06
C ASN A 16 -10.94 20.56 30.26
N PRO A 17 -12.20 20.71 29.84
CA PRO A 17 -13.14 21.64 30.46
C PRO A 17 -13.82 20.94 31.66
N LYS A 18 -13.46 21.31 32.90
CA LYS A 18 -14.14 20.80 34.10
C LYS A 18 -15.43 21.57 34.37
N THR A 19 -16.57 20.98 34.07
CA THR A 19 -17.88 21.50 34.51
C THR A 19 -18.22 21.02 35.93
N ARG A 20 -18.42 21.96 36.87
CA ARG A 20 -19.08 21.67 38.16
C ARG A 20 -19.89 22.86 38.68
N VAL A 21 -21.18 22.80 38.36
CA VAL A 21 -22.37 23.35 39.04
C VAL A 21 -22.15 23.99 40.43
N SER A 22 -22.69 25.20 40.65
CA SER A 22 -23.72 25.47 41.69
C SER A 22 -24.30 26.91 41.63
N HIS A 23 -25.58 27.06 42.03
CA HIS A 23 -26.37 28.28 42.35
C HIS A 23 -26.35 29.49 41.36
N HIS A 24 -27.47 30.11 40.94
CA HIS A 24 -28.65 30.56 41.70
C HIS A 24 -29.91 30.80 40.80
N LEU A 25 -31.08 30.99 41.45
CA LEU A 25 -32.27 31.76 41.01
C LEU A 25 -33.14 31.31 39.80
N HIS A 26 -34.12 30.46 40.11
CA HIS A 26 -35.57 30.80 40.11
C HIS A 26 -36.25 31.46 38.88
N LEU A 27 -37.09 30.69 38.16
CA LEU A 27 -38.38 31.16 37.60
C LEU A 27 -39.39 29.99 37.56
N SER A 28 -40.70 30.28 37.42
CA SER A 28 -41.80 29.37 37.77
C SER A 28 -42.90 29.22 36.70
N HIS A 29 -43.85 28.31 36.96
CA HIS A 29 -44.99 27.86 36.12
C HIS A 29 -44.65 26.97 34.90
N GLY A 30 -45.40 25.92 34.55
CA GLY A 30 -46.41 25.18 35.32
C GLY A 30 -47.75 24.91 34.59
N LEU A 31 -47.92 23.72 33.99
CA LEU A 31 -49.20 23.19 33.47
C LEU A 31 -49.22 21.64 33.52
N LYS A 32 -50.40 21.01 33.36
CA LYS A 32 -50.67 19.65 33.90
C LYS A 32 -51.30 18.63 32.91
N HIS A 33 -50.83 17.38 33.02
CA HIS A 33 -51.53 16.08 32.91
C HIS A 33 -52.22 15.58 31.61
N ARG A 34 -52.12 14.23 31.45
CA ARG A 34 -52.96 13.28 30.64
C ARG A 34 -52.84 13.42 29.11
N PHE A 35 -52.92 12.37 28.28
CA PHE A 35 -53.15 10.91 28.42
C PHE A 35 -52.15 10.16 27.46
N LEU A 36 -52.03 8.84 27.31
CA LEU A 36 -52.67 7.59 27.83
C LEU A 36 -51.62 6.44 27.79
N SER A 37 -52.00 5.18 28.07
CA SER A 37 -51.20 3.96 27.79
C SER A 37 -52.10 2.72 27.73
N LEU A 38 -51.77 1.69 26.92
CA LEU A 38 -52.51 0.42 26.83
C LEU A 38 -51.59 -0.77 26.43
N LYS A 39 -52.03 -2.00 26.77
CA LYS A 39 -51.27 -3.29 26.74
C LYS A 39 -52.19 -4.46 26.27
N PRO A 40 -51.78 -5.76 26.16
CA PRO A 40 -52.10 -6.57 24.97
C PRO A 40 -52.76 -7.97 25.18
N LYS A 41 -52.93 -8.73 24.06
CA LYS A 41 -53.18 -10.21 23.92
C LYS A 41 -54.62 -10.71 24.24
N PRO A 42 -55.04 -12.01 24.01
CA PRO A 42 -54.34 -13.24 23.55
C PRO A 42 -55.14 -14.16 22.52
N LEU A 43 -54.81 -15.49 22.47
CA LEU A 43 -55.44 -16.68 21.80
C LEU A 43 -55.18 -16.93 20.29
N SER A 44 -55.18 -18.17 19.74
CA SER A 44 -55.14 -19.57 20.28
C SER A 44 -54.65 -20.61 19.24
N THR A 45 -54.34 -21.86 19.64
CA THR A 45 -53.85 -22.99 18.79
C THR A 45 -54.97 -23.97 18.37
N PRO A 46 -54.71 -24.96 17.47
CA PRO A 46 -54.13 -26.28 17.82
C PRO A 46 -52.86 -26.59 16.96
N SER A 47 -52.28 -27.78 16.74
CA SER A 47 -52.56 -29.22 17.06
C SER A 47 -51.23 -30.05 16.97
N LEU A 48 -51.25 -31.38 17.20
CA LEU A 48 -50.12 -32.31 16.93
C LEU A 48 -50.48 -33.43 15.94
N SER A 49 -49.47 -34.00 15.27
CA SER A 49 -49.39 -35.44 14.94
C SER A 49 -47.91 -35.84 14.76
N ALA A 50 -47.57 -37.11 14.99
CA ALA A 50 -46.21 -37.63 14.91
C ALA A 50 -46.17 -39.09 14.42
N ALA A 51 -45.22 -39.40 13.54
CA ALA A 51 -44.79 -40.75 13.21
C ALA A 51 -43.35 -40.72 12.69
N ALA A 52 -42.56 -41.76 13.00
CA ALA A 52 -41.18 -41.88 12.54
C ALA A 52 -40.92 -43.29 11.99
N ALA A 53 -40.22 -43.38 10.87
CA ALA A 53 -39.66 -44.62 10.33
C ALA A 53 -38.35 -44.32 9.57
N LYS A 54 -37.44 -45.30 9.56
CA LYS A 54 -36.15 -45.24 8.84
C LYS A 54 -36.27 -46.04 7.53
N PHE A 55 -35.44 -45.74 6.52
CA PHE A 55 -34.49 -46.70 5.90
C PHE A 55 -33.78 -46.07 4.67
N HIS A 56 -32.55 -46.53 4.40
CA HIS A 56 -31.77 -46.34 3.15
C HIS A 56 -31.82 -47.66 2.33
N PRO A 57 -31.15 -47.87 1.15
CA PRO A 57 -30.29 -47.00 0.31
C PRO A 57 -30.62 -47.05 -1.22
N PHE A 58 -29.63 -46.70 -2.08
CA PHE A 58 -29.49 -46.84 -3.55
C PHE A 58 -29.98 -45.70 -4.47
N GLY A 59 -29.30 -45.58 -5.64
CA GLY A 59 -29.58 -44.65 -6.75
C GLY A 59 -29.91 -45.43 -8.06
N PRO A 60 -29.75 -44.87 -9.29
CA PRO A 60 -28.81 -43.82 -9.70
C PRO A 60 -29.42 -42.65 -10.55
N LYS A 61 -28.55 -41.86 -11.21
CA LYS A 61 -28.83 -40.87 -12.30
C LYS A 61 -29.25 -41.57 -13.61
N PRO A 62 -29.67 -40.88 -14.72
CA PRO A 62 -29.74 -39.42 -14.99
C PRO A 62 -31.05 -38.91 -15.64
N GLN A 63 -31.19 -37.59 -15.84
CA GLN A 63 -31.41 -36.94 -17.16
C GLN A 63 -31.51 -35.40 -17.08
N ASN A 64 -31.37 -34.74 -18.24
CA ASN A 64 -31.55 -33.28 -18.41
C ASN A 64 -32.97 -32.96 -18.85
N LEU A 65 -33.49 -31.78 -18.48
CA LEU A 65 -34.60 -31.15 -19.23
C LEU A 65 -34.54 -29.62 -19.13
N PHE A 66 -34.29 -28.97 -20.28
CA PHE A 66 -34.54 -27.54 -20.47
C PHE A 66 -36.05 -27.34 -20.65
N ILE A 67 -36.65 -26.38 -19.95
CA ILE A 67 -37.98 -25.86 -20.28
C ILE A 67 -37.93 -24.34 -20.29
N CYS A 68 -37.90 -23.77 -21.49
CA CYS A 68 -38.42 -22.43 -21.71
C CYS A 68 -39.93 -22.56 -21.96
N ARG A 69 -40.74 -21.69 -21.35
CA ARG A 69 -42.11 -21.42 -21.82
C ARG A 69 -42.47 -19.95 -21.57
N ALA A 70 -43.14 -19.35 -22.54
CA ALA A 70 -43.64 -17.98 -22.49
C ALA A 70 -45.18 -17.97 -22.44
N GLU A 71 -45.77 -16.78 -22.62
CA GLU A 71 -47.23 -16.52 -22.70
C GLU A 71 -47.97 -16.67 -21.34
N ALA A 72 -49.07 -15.96 -21.05
CA ALA A 72 -49.80 -14.88 -21.76
C ALA A 72 -50.14 -13.79 -20.69
N ALA A 73 -50.09 -12.49 -20.95
CA ALA A 73 -50.97 -11.69 -21.83
C ALA A 73 -52.46 -11.74 -21.44
N ALA A 74 -52.99 -10.62 -20.95
CA ALA A 74 -54.40 -10.29 -20.82
C ALA A 74 -54.57 -8.80 -21.15
N ALA A 75 -55.59 -8.42 -21.94
CA ALA A 75 -55.69 -7.10 -22.56
C ALA A 75 -57.11 -6.52 -22.53
N ALA A 76 -57.23 -5.20 -22.67
CA ALA A 76 -58.47 -4.45 -22.86
C ALA A 76 -58.21 -3.21 -23.75
N TYR A 77 -59.24 -2.73 -24.48
CA TYR A 77 -59.20 -1.49 -25.30
C TYR A 77 -59.41 -0.24 -24.42
N GLY A 78 -59.16 1.01 -24.83
CA GLY A 78 -58.80 1.60 -26.13
C GLY A 78 -59.62 2.90 -26.36
N PRO A 79 -59.53 3.62 -27.50
CA PRO A 79 -58.69 3.44 -28.70
C PRO A 79 -57.76 4.64 -29.04
N ALA A 80 -56.90 4.45 -30.06
CA ALA A 80 -56.33 5.45 -31.00
C ALA A 80 -55.69 6.80 -30.54
N GLN A 81 -54.34 6.81 -30.47
CA GLN A 81 -53.37 7.73 -31.16
C GLN A 81 -53.49 9.29 -31.13
N PRO A 82 -52.41 10.09 -31.40
CA PRO A 82 -50.97 9.75 -31.56
C PRO A 82 -49.94 10.68 -30.84
N ALA A 83 -48.72 10.14 -30.67
CA ALA A 83 -47.39 10.83 -30.69
C ALA A 83 -46.97 11.88 -29.63
N PHE A 84 -45.64 11.97 -29.46
CA PHE A 84 -44.81 12.90 -28.67
C PHE A 84 -44.98 12.96 -27.13
N GLY A 85 -43.85 12.77 -26.44
CA GLY A 85 -43.73 12.86 -24.97
C GLY A 85 -42.35 12.39 -24.51
N GLU A 86 -41.42 13.34 -24.32
CA GLU A 86 -40.15 13.11 -23.60
C GLU A 86 -40.33 13.26 -22.08
N ALA A 87 -39.35 12.76 -21.32
CA ALA A 87 -39.34 12.61 -19.85
C ALA A 87 -40.35 11.57 -19.31
N GLU A 88 -40.05 10.78 -18.27
CA GLU A 88 -39.01 10.97 -17.25
C GLU A 88 -37.92 9.88 -17.25
N VAL A 89 -36.65 10.29 -17.34
CA VAL A 89 -35.55 9.50 -16.77
C VAL A 89 -35.56 9.75 -15.28
N ALA A 90 -36.07 8.80 -14.49
CA ALA A 90 -36.17 8.93 -13.04
C ALA A 90 -34.82 9.31 -12.42
N GLU A 91 -34.70 10.56 -11.93
CA GLU A 91 -33.50 11.11 -11.32
C GLU A 91 -33.11 10.27 -10.10
N LYS A 92 -32.11 9.39 -10.25
CA LYS A 92 -31.50 8.69 -9.11
C LYS A 92 -31.06 9.73 -8.09
N PRO A 93 -31.53 9.70 -6.82
CA PRO A 93 -31.25 10.78 -5.90
C PRO A 93 -29.74 10.98 -5.69
N LYS A 94 -29.30 12.23 -5.92
CA LYS A 94 -27.89 12.66 -5.88
C LYS A 94 -27.60 13.22 -4.50
N LEU A 95 -26.62 12.65 -3.80
CA LEU A 95 -26.11 13.21 -2.54
C LEU A 95 -24.69 13.72 -2.78
N LEU A 96 -24.40 14.99 -2.47
CA LEU A 96 -23.09 15.63 -2.69
C LEU A 96 -22.52 15.47 -4.13
N GLY A 97 -23.40 15.45 -5.14
CA GLY A 97 -22.98 15.26 -6.55
C GLY A 97 -22.39 13.86 -6.82
N ILE A 98 -22.93 12.83 -6.15
CA ILE A 98 -22.60 11.41 -6.34
C ILE A 98 -23.91 10.61 -6.39
N GLU A 99 -24.03 9.62 -7.27
CA GLU A 99 -25.17 8.69 -7.22
C GLU A 99 -25.15 7.88 -5.92
N ILE A 100 -26.30 7.74 -5.25
CA ILE A 100 -26.42 6.86 -4.07
C ILE A 100 -26.03 5.40 -4.39
N THR A 101 -26.25 4.93 -5.62
CA THR A 101 -25.80 3.64 -6.16
C THR A 101 -24.28 3.46 -6.10
N THR A 102 -23.51 4.52 -6.35
CA THR A 102 -22.04 4.53 -6.27
C THR A 102 -21.57 4.76 -4.83
N LEU A 103 -22.23 5.64 -4.06
CA LEU A 103 -21.92 5.87 -2.65
C LEU A 103 -22.02 4.58 -1.81
N LYS A 104 -23.04 3.75 -2.08
CA LYS A 104 -23.25 2.41 -1.46
C LYS A 104 -22.11 1.42 -1.73
N LYS A 105 -21.27 1.63 -2.76
CA LYS A 105 -20.06 0.82 -3.01
C LYS A 105 -18.84 1.36 -2.26
N ILE A 106 -18.66 2.68 -2.29
CA ILE A 106 -17.45 3.36 -1.83
C ILE A 106 -17.33 3.30 -0.31
N ILE A 107 -18.42 3.49 0.43
CA ILE A 107 -18.37 3.51 1.90
C ILE A 107 -17.91 2.15 2.46
N PRO A 108 -18.51 0.99 2.06
CA PRO A 108 -17.99 -0.32 2.44
C PRO A 108 -16.56 -0.59 1.97
N LEU A 109 -16.19 -0.19 0.75
CA LEU A 109 -14.83 -0.40 0.22
C LEU A 109 -13.77 0.43 0.96
N GLY A 110 -14.08 1.68 1.30
CA GLY A 110 -13.22 2.56 2.09
C GLY A 110 -13.08 2.08 3.53
N LEU A 111 -14.16 1.62 4.15
CA LEU A 111 -14.13 1.01 5.49
C LEU A 111 -13.35 -0.31 5.50
N MET A 112 -13.50 -1.14 4.47
CA MET A 112 -12.70 -2.35 4.27
C MET A 112 -11.21 -2.02 4.13
N PHE A 113 -10.85 -0.98 3.37
CA PHE A 113 -9.47 -0.51 3.24
C PHE A 113 -8.91 0.01 4.57
N PHE A 114 -9.71 0.77 5.31
CA PHE A 114 -9.36 1.24 6.66
C PHE A 114 -9.06 0.07 7.59
N CYS A 115 -9.93 -0.94 7.68
CA CYS A 115 -9.70 -2.13 8.52
C CYS A 115 -8.43 -2.90 8.11
N ILE A 116 -8.17 -3.06 6.81
CA ILE A 116 -6.96 -3.75 6.31
C ILE A 116 -5.69 -2.98 6.68
N LEU A 117 -5.69 -1.65 6.56
CA LEU A 117 -4.53 -0.80 6.85
C LEU A 117 -4.31 -0.54 8.34
N PHE A 118 -5.38 -0.50 9.12
CA PHE A 118 -5.36 -0.47 10.57
C PHE A 118 -4.68 -1.74 11.11
N ASN A 119 -5.11 -2.91 10.63
CA ASN A 119 -4.45 -4.19 10.92
C ASN A 119 -3.00 -4.22 10.46
N TYR A 120 -2.74 -3.80 9.21
CA TYR A 120 -1.37 -3.76 8.66
C TYR A 120 -0.43 -2.94 9.54
N THR A 121 -0.89 -1.79 10.06
CA THR A 121 -0.07 -0.95 10.93
C THR A 121 0.21 -1.63 12.27
N ILE A 122 -0.82 -2.16 12.95
CA ILE A 122 -0.63 -2.90 14.21
C ILE A 122 0.36 -4.06 14.02
N LEU A 123 0.19 -4.85 12.95
CA LEU A 123 1.04 -5.98 12.63
C LEU A 123 2.48 -5.55 12.29
N ARG A 124 2.64 -4.49 11.51
CA ARG A 124 3.94 -3.90 11.11
C ARG A 124 4.71 -3.35 12.30
N ASP A 125 4.02 -2.73 13.25
CA ASP A 125 4.68 -2.15 14.43
C ASP A 125 4.98 -3.25 15.46
N THR A 126 4.06 -4.21 15.65
CA THR A 126 4.21 -5.34 16.58
C THR A 126 5.32 -6.31 16.15
N LYS A 127 5.47 -6.61 14.85
CA LYS A 127 6.49 -7.57 14.38
C LYS A 127 7.91 -7.10 14.70
N ASP A 128 8.16 -5.80 14.57
CA ASP A 128 9.47 -5.21 14.82
C ASP A 128 9.74 -5.21 16.33
N VAL A 129 8.76 -4.88 17.18
CA VAL A 129 8.89 -5.03 18.65
C VAL A 129 9.27 -6.47 19.02
N LEU A 130 8.49 -7.47 18.60
CA LEU A 130 8.68 -8.88 18.95
C LEU A 130 10.08 -9.38 18.57
N VAL A 131 10.50 -9.11 17.34
CA VAL A 131 11.76 -9.62 16.80
C VAL A 131 12.97 -8.86 17.32
N VAL A 132 12.88 -7.53 17.49
CA VAL A 132 14.00 -6.70 17.96
C VAL A 132 14.21 -6.82 19.47
N THR A 133 13.15 -6.80 20.29
CA THR A 133 13.28 -6.73 21.77
C THR A 133 13.45 -8.08 22.47
N ALA A 134 13.30 -9.20 21.76
CA ALA A 134 13.50 -10.53 22.33
C ALA A 134 14.93 -10.76 22.89
N LYS A 135 15.02 -11.72 23.83
CA LYS A 135 16.28 -12.22 24.41
C LYS A 135 17.15 -12.85 23.32
N GLY A 136 18.46 -12.61 23.37
CA GLY A 136 19.42 -13.13 22.38
C GLY A 136 19.21 -12.63 20.94
N SER A 137 18.37 -11.60 20.73
CA SER A 137 18.11 -10.97 19.43
C SER A 137 18.53 -9.49 19.44
N SER A 138 18.65 -8.88 18.27
CA SER A 138 18.96 -7.46 18.07
C SER A 138 18.27 -6.95 16.80
N ALA A 139 18.45 -5.67 16.43
CA ALA A 139 17.96 -5.17 15.13
C ALA A 139 18.70 -5.82 13.93
N GLU A 140 19.84 -6.47 14.17
CA GLU A 140 20.70 -7.10 13.16
C GLU A 140 20.07 -8.34 12.55
N ILE A 141 19.03 -8.93 13.17
CA ILE A 141 18.24 -10.01 12.59
C ILE A 141 17.39 -9.54 11.39
N ILE A 142 16.96 -8.26 11.35
CA ILE A 142 16.00 -7.77 10.35
C ILE A 142 16.54 -7.93 8.92
N PRO A 143 17.79 -7.56 8.60
CA PRO A 143 18.39 -7.80 7.29
C PRO A 143 18.40 -9.27 6.88
N PHE A 144 18.82 -10.19 7.77
CA PHE A 144 18.84 -11.62 7.46
C PHE A 144 17.43 -12.17 7.27
N LEU A 145 16.49 -11.83 8.13
CA LEU A 145 15.11 -12.33 8.10
C LEU A 145 14.37 -11.88 6.83
N LYS A 146 14.58 -10.63 6.38
CA LYS A 146 14.03 -10.11 5.12
C LYS A 146 14.49 -10.93 3.90
N THR A 147 15.78 -11.30 3.83
CA THR A 147 16.35 -12.04 2.68
C THR A 147 16.13 -13.54 2.77
N TRP A 148 16.40 -14.16 3.91
CA TRP A 148 16.47 -15.63 4.04
C TRP A 148 15.14 -16.29 4.41
N VAL A 149 14.17 -15.53 4.96
CA VAL A 149 12.86 -16.07 5.37
C VAL A 149 11.72 -15.41 4.59
N ASN A 150 11.63 -14.08 4.62
CA ASN A 150 10.49 -13.37 4.03
C ASN A 150 10.43 -13.49 2.51
N LEU A 151 11.57 -13.36 1.80
CA LEU A 151 11.60 -13.49 0.34
C LEU A 151 11.23 -14.92 -0.15
N PRO A 152 11.83 -16.01 0.36
CA PRO A 152 11.41 -17.37 0.00
C PRO A 152 9.94 -17.66 0.33
N MET A 153 9.45 -17.22 1.50
CA MET A 153 8.05 -17.39 1.89
C MET A 153 7.09 -16.60 1.01
N ALA A 154 7.46 -15.39 0.54
CA ALA A 154 6.66 -14.62 -0.40
C ALA A 154 6.58 -15.27 -1.79
N VAL A 155 7.68 -15.87 -2.27
CA VAL A 155 7.69 -16.65 -3.52
C VAL A 155 6.83 -17.91 -3.38
N GLY A 156 6.99 -18.67 -2.30
CA GLY A 156 6.17 -19.86 -2.00
C GLY A 156 4.68 -19.52 -1.90
N PHE A 157 4.34 -18.42 -1.23
CA PHE A 157 2.97 -17.92 -1.15
C PHE A 157 2.43 -17.51 -2.54
N MET A 158 3.22 -16.84 -3.38
CA MET A 158 2.79 -16.45 -4.72
C MET A 158 2.47 -17.67 -5.61
N LEU A 159 3.28 -18.73 -5.52
CA LEU A 159 3.03 -20.00 -6.22
C LEU A 159 1.77 -20.69 -5.70
N LEU A 160 1.57 -20.74 -4.39
CA LEU A 160 0.35 -21.27 -3.76
C LEU A 160 -0.90 -20.47 -4.18
N TYR A 161 -0.85 -19.15 -4.07
CA TYR A 161 -1.94 -18.25 -4.49
C TYR A 161 -2.28 -18.44 -5.97
N THR A 162 -1.28 -18.59 -6.84
CA THR A 162 -1.50 -18.82 -8.28
C THR A 162 -2.22 -20.15 -8.54
N LYS A 163 -1.87 -21.23 -7.81
CA LYS A 163 -2.59 -22.51 -7.87
C LYS A 163 -4.03 -22.37 -7.37
N LEU A 164 -4.23 -21.76 -6.20
CA LEU A 164 -5.56 -21.52 -5.62
C LEU A 164 -6.45 -20.66 -6.53
N ALA A 165 -5.90 -19.61 -7.15
CA ALA A 165 -6.63 -18.69 -8.02
C ALA A 165 -7.06 -19.30 -9.37
N ASN A 166 -6.49 -20.43 -9.76
CA ASN A 166 -6.92 -21.20 -10.94
C ASN A 166 -8.02 -22.23 -10.61
N VAL A 167 -8.17 -22.62 -9.34
CA VAL A 167 -9.10 -23.69 -8.90
C VAL A 167 -10.34 -23.12 -8.20
N LEU A 168 -10.17 -22.07 -7.38
CA LEU A 168 -11.25 -21.51 -6.56
C LEU A 168 -12.03 -20.40 -7.29
N SER A 169 -13.31 -20.26 -6.95
CA SER A 169 -14.08 -19.06 -7.29
C SER A 169 -13.50 -17.82 -6.61
N LYS A 170 -13.74 -16.63 -7.16
CA LYS A 170 -13.21 -15.36 -6.62
C LYS A 170 -13.53 -15.14 -5.13
N GLN A 171 -14.73 -15.52 -4.70
CA GLN A 171 -15.18 -15.39 -3.31
C GLN A 171 -14.52 -16.44 -2.42
N ALA A 172 -14.47 -17.70 -2.86
CA ALA A 172 -13.77 -18.76 -2.15
C ALA A 172 -12.28 -18.41 -1.99
N LEU A 173 -11.62 -17.93 -3.05
CA LEU A 173 -10.22 -17.49 -3.03
C LEU A 173 -9.97 -16.38 -1.99
N PHE A 174 -10.84 -15.39 -1.89
CA PHE A 174 -10.72 -14.33 -0.89
C PHE A 174 -10.77 -14.89 0.54
N TYR A 175 -11.79 -15.70 0.84
CA TYR A 175 -11.95 -16.29 2.18
C TYR A 175 -10.85 -17.30 2.52
N SER A 176 -10.51 -18.20 1.60
CA SER A 176 -9.43 -19.19 1.76
C SER A 176 -8.05 -18.58 1.96
N VAL A 177 -7.83 -17.33 1.55
CA VAL A 177 -6.59 -16.60 1.83
C VAL A 177 -6.67 -15.82 3.14
N ILE A 178 -7.74 -15.04 3.38
CA ILE A 178 -7.78 -14.14 4.54
C ILE A 178 -7.99 -14.87 5.87
N LEU A 179 -8.78 -15.96 5.89
CA LEU A 179 -9.09 -16.69 7.12
C LEU A 179 -7.85 -17.34 7.76
N PRO A 180 -6.91 -17.96 7.01
CA PRO A 180 -5.62 -18.39 7.57
C PRO A 180 -4.79 -17.28 8.23
N PHE A 181 -4.76 -16.05 7.68
CA PHE A 181 -4.07 -14.93 8.35
C PHE A 181 -4.75 -14.57 9.69
N ILE A 182 -6.08 -14.46 9.69
CA ILE A 182 -6.86 -14.15 10.89
C ILE A 182 -6.66 -15.23 11.96
N ALA A 183 -6.77 -16.51 11.58
CA ALA A 183 -6.56 -17.65 12.46
C ALA A 183 -5.12 -17.69 13.00
N PHE A 184 -4.11 -17.40 12.16
CA PHE A 184 -2.72 -17.33 12.59
C PHE A 184 -2.49 -16.23 13.64
N PHE A 185 -2.96 -15.00 13.43
CA PHE A 185 -2.73 -13.92 14.39
C PHE A 185 -3.48 -14.13 15.71
N GLY A 186 -4.68 -14.72 15.66
CA GLY A 186 -5.37 -15.20 16.86
C GLY A 186 -4.58 -16.28 17.61
N ALA A 187 -4.21 -17.37 16.92
CA ALA A 187 -3.42 -18.45 17.49
C ALA A 187 -2.06 -17.98 18.02
N PHE A 188 -1.45 -16.96 17.39
CA PHE A 188 -0.22 -16.37 17.87
C PHE A 188 -0.38 -15.67 19.22
N GLY A 189 -1.37 -14.76 19.34
CA GLY A 189 -1.62 -14.04 20.60
C GLY A 189 -2.08 -14.94 21.75
N PHE A 190 -2.91 -15.95 21.46
CA PHE A 190 -3.51 -16.81 22.48
C PHE A 190 -2.73 -18.09 22.80
N VAL A 191 -1.96 -18.66 21.85
CA VAL A 191 -1.30 -19.97 22.01
C VAL A 191 0.22 -19.88 21.83
N LEU A 192 0.73 -19.39 20.69
CA LEU A 192 2.17 -19.42 20.41
C LEU A 192 2.97 -18.47 21.30
N TYR A 193 2.44 -17.29 21.64
CA TYR A 193 3.15 -16.34 22.48
C TYR A 193 3.25 -16.80 23.94
N PRO A 194 2.19 -17.29 24.62
CA PRO A 194 2.33 -17.88 25.96
C PRO A 194 3.27 -19.10 26.02
N LEU A 195 3.37 -19.87 24.94
CA LEU A 195 4.27 -21.02 24.83
C LEU A 195 5.71 -20.67 24.40
N SER A 196 6.02 -19.39 24.14
CA SER A 196 7.34 -18.94 23.64
C SER A 196 8.53 -19.55 24.40
N ASN A 197 8.50 -19.50 25.73
CA ASN A 197 9.54 -20.04 26.63
C ASN A 197 9.80 -21.56 26.48
N TYR A 198 8.87 -22.32 25.89
CA TYR A 198 9.00 -23.77 25.66
C TYR A 198 9.33 -24.10 24.19
N ILE A 199 8.90 -23.27 23.24
CA ILE A 199 9.09 -23.53 21.80
C ILE A 199 10.36 -22.90 21.24
N HIS A 200 11.02 -21.98 21.95
CA HIS A 200 12.28 -21.35 21.53
C HIS A 200 13.48 -22.17 22.00
N PRO A 201 14.34 -22.70 21.10
CA PRO A 201 15.48 -23.54 21.46
C PRO A 201 16.68 -22.71 21.96
N GLU A 202 16.47 -21.88 22.99
CA GLU A 202 17.47 -20.92 23.50
C GLU A 202 18.81 -21.60 23.83
N ALA A 203 18.80 -22.68 24.60
CA ALA A 203 20.01 -23.41 25.01
C ALA A 203 20.78 -24.08 23.84
N PHE A 204 20.13 -24.32 22.69
CA PHE A 204 20.83 -24.80 21.49
C PHE A 204 21.45 -23.63 20.72
N ALA A 205 20.70 -22.53 20.57
CA ALA A 205 21.19 -21.31 19.94
C ALA A 205 22.40 -20.71 20.69
N ASP A 206 22.38 -20.71 22.03
CA ASP A 206 23.50 -20.22 22.85
C ASP A 206 24.75 -21.11 22.72
N LYS A 207 24.60 -22.43 22.68
CA LYS A 207 25.73 -23.35 22.39
C LYS A 207 26.33 -23.09 20.99
N LEU A 208 25.47 -22.91 19.98
CA LEU A 208 25.91 -22.70 18.60
C LEU A 208 26.52 -21.31 18.38
N LEU A 209 26.06 -20.29 19.12
CA LEU A 209 26.64 -18.94 19.15
C LEU A 209 28.03 -18.93 19.80
N ASN A 210 28.23 -19.71 20.87
CA ASN A 210 29.55 -19.86 21.50
C ASN A 210 30.58 -20.56 20.60
N ILE A 211 30.14 -21.37 19.63
CA ILE A 211 31.01 -22.05 18.65
C ILE A 211 31.31 -21.15 17.44
N LEU A 212 30.29 -20.47 16.89
CA LEU A 212 30.42 -19.65 15.69
C LEU A 212 30.88 -18.20 15.97
N GLY A 213 30.73 -17.74 17.21
CA GLY A 213 31.08 -16.39 17.66
C GLY A 213 30.04 -15.31 17.31
N PRO A 214 30.20 -14.08 17.85
CA PRO A 214 29.16 -13.04 17.83
C PRO A 214 28.67 -12.63 16.43
N ARG A 215 29.50 -12.78 15.39
CA ARG A 215 29.17 -12.40 14.01
C ARG A 215 27.95 -13.14 13.45
N PHE A 216 27.63 -14.32 14.00
CA PHE A 216 26.50 -15.14 13.58
C PHE A 216 25.23 -14.94 14.41
N LEU A 217 25.20 -13.96 15.34
CA LEU A 217 24.02 -13.65 16.16
C LEU A 217 22.77 -13.39 15.30
N GLY A 218 22.89 -12.61 14.21
CA GLY A 218 21.80 -12.34 13.28
C GLY A 218 21.15 -13.60 12.69
N PRO A 219 21.90 -14.47 11.98
CA PRO A 219 21.38 -15.75 11.49
C PRO A 219 20.87 -16.69 12.60
N LEU A 220 21.60 -16.82 13.72
CA LEU A 220 21.24 -17.75 14.80
C LEU A 220 19.98 -17.32 15.56
N ALA A 221 19.73 -16.02 15.69
CA ALA A 221 18.50 -15.50 16.28
C ALA A 221 17.25 -15.92 15.52
N ILE A 222 17.32 -16.14 14.19
CA ILE A 222 16.18 -16.66 13.39
C ILE A 222 15.76 -18.05 13.89
N MET A 223 16.72 -18.90 14.26
CA MET A 223 16.45 -20.22 14.84
C MET A 223 15.98 -20.10 16.31
N ARG A 224 16.61 -19.20 17.10
CA ARG A 224 16.26 -18.98 18.51
C ARG A 224 14.78 -18.59 18.67
N ILE A 225 14.32 -17.58 17.94
CA ILE A 225 12.99 -16.98 18.09
C ILE A 225 12.08 -17.25 16.88
N TRP A 226 12.13 -18.48 16.35
CA TRP A 226 11.48 -18.85 15.07
C TRP A 226 9.98 -18.48 15.00
N SER A 227 9.22 -18.57 16.10
CA SER A 227 7.78 -18.24 16.09
C SER A 227 7.53 -16.74 15.95
N PHE A 228 8.41 -15.89 16.47
CA PHE A 228 8.37 -14.44 16.26
C PHE A 228 8.83 -14.10 14.84
N CYS A 229 9.75 -14.89 14.27
CA CYS A 229 10.16 -14.77 12.87
C CYS A 229 9.00 -15.13 11.91
N LEU A 230 8.23 -16.19 12.23
CA LEU A 230 7.02 -16.56 11.51
C LEU A 230 5.95 -15.47 11.59
N PHE A 231 5.76 -14.84 12.76
CA PHE A 231 4.89 -13.67 12.90
C PHE A 231 5.33 -12.51 12.00
N TYR A 232 6.64 -12.23 11.94
CA TYR A 232 7.18 -11.18 11.07
C TYR A 232 6.89 -11.44 9.59
N VAL A 233 7.09 -12.67 9.12
CA VAL A 233 6.76 -13.06 7.74
C VAL A 233 5.26 -12.89 7.49
N MET A 234 4.39 -13.38 8.37
CA MET A 234 2.94 -13.24 8.21
C MET A 234 2.48 -11.76 8.21
N ALA A 235 3.14 -10.90 9.01
CA ALA A 235 2.89 -9.46 9.05
C ALA A 235 3.39 -8.70 7.80
N GLU A 236 4.52 -9.11 7.20
CA GLU A 236 4.96 -8.62 5.87
C GLU A 236 4.01 -9.10 4.77
N LEU A 237 3.61 -10.37 4.79
CA LEU A 237 2.69 -10.95 3.83
C LEU A 237 1.28 -10.36 3.91
N TRP A 238 0.80 -9.89 5.06
CA TRP A 238 -0.44 -9.10 5.13
C TRP A 238 -0.36 -7.86 4.22
N GLY A 239 0.78 -7.19 4.20
CA GLY A 239 1.02 -6.02 3.34
C GLY A 239 1.04 -6.34 1.85
N SER A 240 1.70 -7.43 1.44
CA SER A 240 1.78 -7.81 0.01
C SER A 240 0.54 -8.54 -0.51
N VAL A 241 -0.13 -9.35 0.33
CA VAL A 241 -1.26 -10.18 -0.05
C VAL A 241 -2.59 -9.46 0.17
N VAL A 242 -2.88 -9.02 1.40
CA VAL A 242 -4.23 -8.54 1.75
C VAL A 242 -4.49 -7.15 1.15
N ILE A 243 -3.48 -6.28 1.09
CA ILE A 243 -3.58 -4.98 0.40
C ILE A 243 -3.47 -5.17 -1.12
N SER A 244 -2.31 -5.58 -1.62
CA SER A 244 -1.99 -5.49 -3.06
C SER A 244 -2.68 -6.54 -3.93
N VAL A 245 -3.00 -7.73 -3.38
CA VAL A 245 -3.63 -8.82 -4.15
C VAL A 245 -5.13 -8.92 -3.86
N LEU A 246 -5.55 -8.98 -2.59
CA LEU A 246 -6.96 -9.15 -2.24
C LEU A 246 -7.76 -7.84 -2.40
N PHE A 247 -7.41 -6.77 -1.67
CA PHE A 247 -8.17 -5.52 -1.72
C PHE A 247 -8.13 -4.88 -3.11
N TRP A 248 -6.94 -4.60 -3.65
CA TRP A 248 -6.85 -3.97 -4.98
C TRP A 248 -7.31 -4.92 -6.10
N GLY A 249 -7.19 -6.24 -5.90
CA GLY A 249 -7.80 -7.22 -6.80
C GLY A 249 -9.33 -7.14 -6.81
N PHE A 250 -9.98 -6.87 -5.67
CA PHE A 250 -11.43 -6.72 -5.56
C PHE A 250 -11.93 -5.35 -6.04
N ALA A 251 -11.30 -4.25 -5.59
CA ALA A 251 -11.66 -2.88 -5.98
C ALA A 251 -11.72 -2.71 -7.51
N ASN A 252 -10.67 -3.15 -8.22
CA ASN A 252 -10.58 -3.08 -9.68
C ASN A 252 -11.60 -3.94 -10.45
N GLN A 253 -12.39 -4.78 -9.76
CA GLN A 253 -13.49 -5.55 -10.35
C GLN A 253 -14.86 -4.91 -10.15
N ILE A 254 -15.07 -4.16 -9.07
CA ILE A 254 -16.37 -3.57 -8.73
C ILE A 254 -16.50 -2.09 -9.12
N THR A 255 -15.37 -1.41 -9.29
CA THR A 255 -15.24 0.03 -9.56
C THR A 255 -14.97 0.30 -11.05
N THR A 256 -15.64 1.28 -11.65
CA THR A 256 -15.38 1.74 -13.04
C THR A 256 -14.11 2.59 -13.15
N ILE A 257 -13.69 2.95 -14.36
CA ILE A 257 -12.49 3.78 -14.57
C ILE A 257 -12.71 5.22 -14.04
N GLU A 258 -13.90 5.77 -14.23
CA GLU A 258 -14.31 7.09 -13.73
C GLU A 258 -14.43 7.11 -12.20
N GLU A 259 -15.08 6.09 -11.63
CA GLU A 259 -15.14 5.92 -10.19
C GLU A 259 -13.71 5.77 -9.60
N ALA A 260 -12.84 4.98 -10.23
CA ALA A 260 -11.46 4.79 -9.77
C ALA A 260 -10.67 6.11 -9.74
N LYS A 261 -10.76 6.94 -10.80
CA LYS A 261 -10.15 8.28 -10.85
C LYS A 261 -10.61 9.17 -9.69
N ARG A 262 -11.89 9.14 -9.31
CA ARG A 262 -12.45 9.99 -8.24
C ARG A 262 -12.19 9.45 -6.83
N PHE A 263 -12.20 8.12 -6.62
CA PHE A 263 -12.23 7.52 -5.28
C PHE A 263 -10.91 6.85 -4.84
N TYR A 264 -10.03 6.42 -5.75
CA TYR A 264 -8.73 5.86 -5.34
C TYR A 264 -7.80 6.88 -4.64
N PRO A 265 -7.75 8.17 -5.04
CA PRO A 265 -7.02 9.19 -4.27
C PRO A 265 -7.57 9.38 -2.85
N LEU A 266 -8.90 9.30 -2.69
CA LEU A 266 -9.56 9.39 -1.38
C LEU A 266 -9.25 8.19 -0.49
N PHE A 267 -9.10 6.98 -1.06
CA PHE A 267 -8.56 5.83 -0.31
C PHE A 267 -7.11 6.06 0.11
N GLY A 268 -6.28 6.71 -0.73
CA GLY A 268 -4.92 7.13 -0.36
C GLY A 268 -4.87 8.10 0.83
N LEU A 269 -5.79 9.06 0.91
CA LEU A 269 -5.92 9.94 2.08
C LEU A 269 -6.44 9.17 3.31
N GLY A 270 -7.45 8.31 3.14
CA GLY A 270 -8.01 7.46 4.19
C GLY A 270 -7.00 6.47 4.79
N ALA A 271 -5.98 6.06 4.02
CA ALA A 271 -4.88 5.23 4.50
C ALA A 271 -4.10 5.89 5.64
N ASN A 272 -3.85 7.20 5.55
CA ASN A 272 -3.17 7.95 6.59
C ASN A 272 -4.04 8.13 7.84
N VAL A 273 -5.36 8.21 7.67
CA VAL A 273 -6.32 8.20 8.79
C VAL A 273 -6.28 6.86 9.52
N ALA A 274 -6.26 5.73 8.79
CA ALA A 274 -6.10 4.40 9.40
C ALA A 274 -4.78 4.26 10.18
N LEU A 275 -3.68 4.81 9.65
CA LEU A 275 -2.35 4.85 10.26
C LEU A 275 -2.31 5.71 11.55
N ILE A 276 -3.08 6.81 11.61
CA ILE A 276 -3.27 7.64 12.81
C ILE A 276 -4.03 6.87 13.90
N PHE A 277 -5.19 6.29 13.57
CA PHE A 277 -6.01 5.59 14.56
C PHE A 277 -5.30 4.36 15.12
N SER A 278 -4.68 3.54 14.26
CA SER A 278 -3.94 2.34 14.69
C SER A 278 -2.72 2.66 15.56
N GLY A 279 -1.93 3.70 15.22
CA GLY A 279 -0.83 4.16 16.08
C GLY A 279 -1.30 4.57 17.48
N ARG A 280 -2.44 5.27 17.57
CA ARG A 280 -3.08 5.62 18.84
C ARG A 280 -3.61 4.39 19.59
N THR A 281 -4.13 3.38 18.90
CA THR A 281 -4.54 2.10 19.49
C THR A 281 -3.36 1.33 20.09
N VAL A 282 -2.24 1.20 19.37
CA VAL A 282 -1.01 0.56 19.88
C VAL A 282 -0.53 1.26 21.15
N LYS A 283 -0.47 2.60 21.15
CA LYS A 283 -0.10 3.38 22.33
C LYS A 283 -1.08 3.24 23.50
N TYR A 284 -2.38 3.15 23.24
CA TYR A 284 -3.39 2.92 24.28
C TYR A 284 -3.14 1.60 25.03
N PHE A 285 -2.96 0.48 24.32
CA PHE A 285 -2.70 -0.82 24.98
C PHE A 285 -1.32 -0.90 25.62
N SER A 286 -0.31 -0.24 25.06
CA SER A 286 1.02 -0.10 25.69
C SER A 286 0.95 0.72 26.98
N ASN A 287 0.11 1.76 27.06
CA ASN A 287 -0.01 2.61 28.25
C ASN A 287 -0.95 2.03 29.31
N LEU A 288 -1.99 1.29 28.92
CA LEU A 288 -2.93 0.62 29.84
C LEU A 288 -2.20 -0.32 30.83
N ARG A 289 -1.03 -0.84 30.43
CA ARG A 289 -0.12 -1.62 31.28
C ARG A 289 0.38 -0.89 32.53
N GLN A 290 0.53 0.44 32.51
CA GLN A 290 1.10 1.19 33.65
C GLN A 290 0.24 1.10 34.93
N ASN A 291 -1.02 0.67 34.80
CA ASN A 291 -1.97 0.52 35.90
C ASN A 291 -2.17 -0.96 36.32
N LEU A 292 -1.36 -1.91 35.83
CA LEU A 292 -1.46 -3.33 36.18
C LEU A 292 -0.56 -3.67 37.39
N GLY A 293 -1.02 -4.60 38.22
CA GLY A 293 -0.32 -5.01 39.44
C GLY A 293 1.01 -5.76 39.20
N PRO A 294 1.89 -5.84 40.21
CA PRO A 294 3.17 -6.54 40.11
C PRO A 294 3.01 -8.02 39.72
N GLY A 295 3.94 -8.53 38.92
CA GLY A 295 4.01 -9.96 38.53
C GLY A 295 3.27 -10.34 37.24
N VAL A 296 2.47 -9.46 36.65
CA VAL A 296 1.75 -9.73 35.39
C VAL A 296 2.58 -9.29 34.17
N ASP A 297 2.76 -10.17 33.17
CA ASP A 297 3.33 -9.74 31.88
C ASP A 297 2.31 -8.91 31.07
N GLY A 298 2.33 -7.60 31.30
CA GLY A 298 1.53 -6.65 30.55
C GLY A 298 1.88 -6.55 29.06
N TRP A 299 3.02 -7.10 28.58
CA TRP A 299 3.28 -7.19 27.14
C TRP A 299 2.47 -8.33 26.53
N ALA A 300 2.45 -9.53 27.14
CA ALA A 300 1.53 -10.60 26.73
C ALA A 300 0.06 -10.14 26.71
N ILE A 301 -0.37 -9.30 27.67
CA ILE A 301 -1.73 -8.73 27.68
C ILE A 301 -1.94 -7.72 26.56
N SER A 302 -1.03 -6.76 26.38
CA SER A 302 -1.10 -5.76 25.30
C SER A 302 -1.12 -6.44 23.92
N LEU A 303 -0.26 -7.43 23.71
CA LEU A 303 -0.22 -8.26 22.51
C LEU A 303 -1.52 -9.04 22.29
N LYS A 304 -2.08 -9.68 23.33
CA LYS A 304 -3.39 -10.37 23.24
C LYS A 304 -4.50 -9.40 22.86
N ALA A 305 -4.55 -8.21 23.44
CA ALA A 305 -5.54 -7.19 23.09
C ALA A 305 -5.39 -6.70 21.65
N MET A 306 -4.16 -6.38 21.21
CA MET A 306 -3.87 -5.99 19.83
C MET A 306 -4.24 -7.09 18.84
N MET A 307 -3.89 -8.36 19.11
CA MET A 307 -4.26 -9.49 18.23
C MET A 307 -5.77 -9.76 18.23
N SER A 308 -6.46 -9.58 19.36
CA SER A 308 -7.94 -9.67 19.42
C SER A 308 -8.61 -8.64 18.51
N ILE A 309 -8.08 -7.41 18.45
CA ILE A 309 -8.57 -6.37 17.55
C ILE A 309 -8.22 -6.68 16.09
N VAL A 310 -7.01 -7.18 15.81
CA VAL A 310 -6.64 -7.64 14.45
C VAL A 310 -7.60 -8.73 13.95
N VAL A 311 -7.98 -9.67 14.82
CA VAL A 311 -8.97 -10.71 14.52
C VAL A 311 -10.38 -10.12 14.33
N GLY A 312 -10.83 -9.24 15.21
CA GLY A 312 -12.15 -8.58 15.09
C GLY A 312 -12.29 -7.74 13.80
N MET A 313 -11.27 -6.94 13.48
CA MET A 313 -11.19 -6.21 12.21
C MET A 313 -11.06 -7.16 11.01
N GLY A 314 -10.41 -8.32 11.18
CA GLY A 314 -10.37 -9.41 10.20
C GLY A 314 -11.77 -9.94 9.85
N PHE A 315 -12.60 -10.19 10.86
CA PHE A 315 -14.00 -10.57 10.66
C PHE A 315 -14.83 -9.42 10.08
N ALA A 316 -14.56 -8.16 10.45
CA ALA A 316 -15.20 -7.00 9.82
C ALA A 316 -14.88 -6.91 8.32
N ILE A 317 -13.65 -7.19 7.90
CA ILE A 317 -13.26 -7.28 6.47
C ILE A 317 -14.03 -8.40 5.77
N CYS A 318 -14.19 -9.56 6.42
CA CYS A 318 -14.96 -10.68 5.88
C CYS A 318 -16.46 -10.32 5.72
N PHE A 319 -17.04 -9.64 6.70
CA PHE A 319 -18.42 -9.14 6.66
C PHE A 319 -18.63 -8.08 5.57
N LEU A 320 -17.72 -7.11 5.44
CA LEU A 320 -17.79 -6.08 4.41
C LEU A 320 -17.62 -6.67 3.00
N TYR A 321 -16.76 -7.68 2.85
CA TYR A 321 -16.62 -8.41 1.59
C TYR A 321 -17.90 -9.18 1.24
N TRP A 322 -18.54 -9.86 2.20
CA TRP A 322 -19.87 -10.47 2.01
C TRP A 322 -20.92 -9.43 1.61
N TRP A 323 -21.02 -8.34 2.37
CA TRP A 323 -21.99 -7.26 2.14
C TRP A 323 -21.87 -6.67 0.74
N VAL A 324 -20.66 -6.31 0.30
CA VAL A 324 -20.45 -5.78 -1.05
C VAL A 324 -20.83 -6.80 -2.11
N ASN A 325 -20.43 -8.07 -1.99
CA ASN A 325 -20.80 -9.10 -2.96
C ASN A 325 -22.31 -9.37 -3.04
N ASN A 326 -23.07 -9.16 -1.97
CA ASN A 326 -24.50 -9.42 -1.91
C ASN A 326 -25.37 -8.20 -2.30
N TYR A 327 -24.91 -6.98 -2.00
CA TYR A 327 -25.71 -5.75 -2.16
C TYR A 327 -25.18 -4.78 -3.24
N VAL A 328 -24.01 -5.03 -3.84
CA VAL A 328 -23.47 -4.19 -4.93
C VAL A 328 -23.54 -4.96 -6.26
N PRO A 329 -24.30 -4.46 -7.27
CA PRO A 329 -24.29 -5.06 -8.59
C PRO A 329 -22.90 -4.92 -9.23
N LEU A 330 -22.33 -6.06 -9.62
CA LEU A 330 -21.05 -6.12 -10.33
C LEU A 330 -21.21 -5.56 -11.74
N PRO A 331 -20.30 -4.70 -12.24
CA PRO A 331 -20.34 -4.24 -13.62
C PRO A 331 -20.08 -5.41 -14.58
N THR A 332 -20.86 -5.51 -15.66
CA THR A 332 -20.85 -6.61 -16.64
C THR A 332 -19.61 -6.59 -17.56
N ARG A 333 -18.40 -6.68 -16.96
CA ARG A 333 -17.12 -6.71 -17.69
C ARG A 333 -16.94 -8.06 -18.39
N SER A 334 -16.84 -8.04 -19.71
CA SER A 334 -16.48 -9.22 -20.50
C SER A 334 -15.10 -9.76 -20.09
N LYS A 335 -14.92 -11.09 -20.15
CA LYS A 335 -13.70 -11.77 -19.68
C LYS A 335 -12.48 -11.59 -20.61
N LYS A 336 -12.34 -10.48 -21.33
CA LYS A 336 -11.12 -10.12 -22.07
C LYS A 336 -10.02 -9.72 -21.08
N LYS A 337 -9.41 -10.74 -20.48
CA LYS A 337 -8.21 -10.70 -19.65
C LYS A 337 -7.05 -10.19 -20.53
N LYS A 338 -6.88 -8.86 -20.65
CA LYS A 338 -5.65 -8.28 -21.24
C LYS A 338 -4.47 -8.89 -20.49
N GLU A 339 -3.68 -9.72 -21.18
CA GLU A 339 -2.43 -10.19 -20.61
C GLU A 339 -1.50 -8.98 -20.48
N LYS A 340 -1.10 -8.67 -19.25
CA LYS A 340 0.06 -7.81 -19.05
C LYS A 340 1.26 -8.56 -19.63
N PRO A 341 2.08 -7.97 -20.52
CA PRO A 341 3.23 -8.67 -21.08
C PRO A 341 4.13 -9.11 -19.93
N LYS A 342 4.29 -10.43 -19.78
CA LYS A 342 5.16 -11.03 -18.77
C LYS A 342 6.59 -11.03 -19.30
N MET A 343 7.23 -9.87 -19.26
CA MET A 343 8.67 -9.82 -19.51
C MET A 343 9.38 -10.77 -18.55
N GLY A 344 10.34 -11.55 -19.06
CA GLY A 344 11.23 -12.33 -18.19
C GLY A 344 12.01 -11.39 -17.25
N THR A 345 12.50 -11.87 -16.11
CA THR A 345 13.35 -11.03 -15.23
C THR A 345 14.62 -10.56 -15.94
N MET A 346 15.23 -11.43 -16.75
CA MET A 346 16.38 -11.11 -17.61
C MET A 346 16.02 -10.11 -18.71
N GLU A 347 14.85 -10.26 -19.33
CA GLU A 347 14.35 -9.38 -20.39
C GLU A 347 14.03 -7.98 -19.85
N SER A 348 13.39 -7.93 -18.67
CA SER A 348 13.14 -6.71 -17.90
C SER A 348 14.46 -6.01 -17.55
N LEU A 349 15.49 -6.76 -17.15
CA LEU A 349 16.80 -6.21 -16.82
C LEU A 349 17.54 -5.67 -18.06
N LYS A 350 17.46 -6.37 -19.20
CA LYS A 350 17.98 -5.88 -20.49
C LYS A 350 17.27 -4.57 -20.89
N PHE A 351 15.95 -4.54 -20.80
CA PHE A 351 15.13 -3.36 -21.09
C PHE A 351 15.44 -2.17 -20.17
N LEU A 352 15.61 -2.42 -18.87
CA LEU A 352 16.03 -1.45 -17.85
C LEU A 352 17.38 -0.79 -18.17
N VAL A 353 18.29 -1.49 -18.85
CA VAL A 353 19.61 -0.98 -19.22
C VAL A 353 19.60 -0.26 -20.58
N SER A 354 18.76 -0.70 -21.53
CA SER A 354 18.70 -0.13 -22.88
C SER A 354 18.16 1.31 -22.96
N SER A 355 17.18 1.69 -22.12
CA SER A 355 16.62 3.06 -22.13
C SER A 355 17.19 3.90 -21.00
N LYS A 356 17.83 5.03 -21.33
CA LYS A 356 18.39 5.98 -20.36
C LYS A 356 17.30 6.49 -19.39
N TYR A 357 16.13 6.85 -19.91
CA TYR A 357 14.99 7.33 -19.12
C TYR A 357 14.54 6.30 -18.08
N ILE A 358 14.34 5.05 -18.53
CA ILE A 358 13.91 3.95 -17.67
C ILE A 358 14.99 3.59 -16.65
N ARG A 359 16.27 3.64 -17.03
CA ARG A 359 17.42 3.39 -16.14
C ARG A 359 17.52 4.45 -15.03
N ASP A 360 17.32 5.72 -15.35
CA ASP A 360 17.37 6.80 -14.38
C ASP A 360 16.16 6.69 -13.42
N LEU A 361 14.94 6.44 -13.93
CA LEU A 361 13.74 6.19 -13.11
C LEU A 361 13.85 4.91 -12.24
N ALA A 362 14.50 3.87 -12.75
CA ALA A 362 14.84 2.68 -11.97
C ALA A 362 15.83 3.00 -10.85
N THR A 363 16.83 3.85 -11.12
CA THR A 363 17.82 4.32 -10.14
C THR A 363 17.14 5.09 -9.01
N LEU A 364 16.16 5.96 -9.32
CA LEU A 364 15.31 6.62 -8.31
C LEU A 364 14.66 5.60 -7.34
N VAL A 365 14.03 4.55 -7.88
CA VAL A 365 13.30 3.54 -7.09
C VAL A 365 14.22 2.64 -6.27
N VAL A 366 15.32 2.16 -6.87
CA VAL A 366 16.33 1.34 -6.16
C VAL A 366 17.01 2.16 -5.07
N ALA A 367 17.41 3.41 -5.36
CA ALA A 367 18.12 4.26 -4.41
C ALA A 367 17.24 4.63 -3.20
N TYR A 368 15.95 4.97 -3.39
CA TYR A 368 15.02 5.12 -2.26
C TYR A 368 14.93 3.82 -1.45
N GLY A 369 14.70 2.69 -2.12
CA GLY A 369 14.48 1.39 -1.47
C GLY A 369 15.66 0.91 -0.63
N ILE A 370 16.89 1.14 -1.10
CA ILE A 370 18.10 0.87 -0.32
C ILE A 370 18.19 1.87 0.84
N SER A 371 18.15 3.18 0.52
CA SER A 371 18.37 4.25 1.49
C SER A 371 17.46 4.16 2.71
N ILE A 372 16.14 3.97 2.51
CA ILE A 372 15.21 3.88 3.63
C ILE A 372 15.44 2.62 4.49
N ASN A 373 15.89 1.50 3.89
CA ASN A 373 16.23 0.29 4.65
C ASN A 373 17.52 0.49 5.46
N LEU A 374 18.54 1.14 4.88
CA LEU A 374 19.78 1.47 5.56
C LEU A 374 19.54 2.32 6.83
N VAL A 375 18.71 3.36 6.73
CA VAL A 375 18.41 4.21 7.91
C VAL A 375 17.46 3.52 8.89
N GLU A 376 16.36 2.89 8.42
CA GLU A 376 15.34 2.31 9.30
C GLU A 376 15.90 1.24 10.25
N VAL A 377 16.74 0.32 9.75
CA VAL A 377 17.33 -0.74 10.60
C VAL A 377 18.36 -0.17 11.57
N THR A 378 19.20 0.78 11.13
CA THR A 378 20.17 1.49 11.99
C THR A 378 19.46 2.25 13.12
N TRP A 379 18.35 2.92 12.80
CA TRP A 379 17.49 3.61 13.76
C TRP A 379 16.79 2.64 14.72
N LYS A 380 16.22 1.52 14.25
CA LYS A 380 15.64 0.47 15.10
C LYS A 380 16.65 -0.10 16.10
N SER A 381 17.94 -0.16 15.73
CA SER A 381 19.01 -0.56 16.66
C SER A 381 19.23 0.46 17.80
N LYS A 382 19.23 1.77 17.49
CA LYS A 382 19.32 2.82 18.51
C LYS A 382 18.04 2.92 19.35
N LEU A 383 16.88 2.66 18.74
CA LEU A 383 15.59 2.60 19.41
C LEU A 383 15.55 1.45 20.45
N LYS A 384 16.08 0.25 20.13
CA LYS A 384 16.25 -0.82 21.12
C LYS A 384 17.17 -0.40 22.27
N ALA A 385 18.29 0.26 21.96
CA ALA A 385 19.24 0.69 22.98
C ALA A 385 18.65 1.74 23.95
N GLN A 386 17.74 2.60 23.46
CA GLN A 386 17.07 3.60 24.30
C GLN A 386 15.83 3.06 25.04
N PHE A 387 15.10 2.13 24.42
CA PHE A 387 13.91 1.48 24.98
C PHE A 387 14.03 -0.05 24.85
N PRO A 388 14.76 -0.73 25.75
CA PRO A 388 14.88 -2.19 25.72
C PRO A 388 13.55 -2.90 26.06
N SER A 389 12.66 -2.21 26.78
CA SER A 389 11.32 -2.65 27.15
C SER A 389 10.43 -2.77 25.90
N PRO A 390 9.85 -3.97 25.60
CA PRO A 390 8.92 -4.15 24.48
C PRO A 390 7.75 -3.15 24.51
N ASN A 391 7.33 -2.75 25.72
CA ASN A 391 6.20 -1.87 25.93
C ASN A 391 6.49 -0.41 25.58
N GLU A 392 7.68 0.09 25.95
CA GLU A 392 8.11 1.45 25.61
C GLU A 392 8.43 1.57 24.12
N TYR A 393 9.13 0.58 23.56
CA TYR A 393 9.37 0.46 22.12
C TYR A 393 8.04 0.47 21.36
N SER A 394 7.05 -0.31 21.79
CA SER A 394 5.71 -0.35 21.19
C SER A 394 4.94 0.97 21.33
N SER A 395 4.96 1.61 22.51
CA SER A 395 4.30 2.90 22.73
C SER A 395 4.90 4.00 21.84
N PHE A 396 6.23 4.02 21.73
CA PHE A 396 6.97 4.91 20.82
C PHE A 396 6.67 4.61 19.35
N MET A 397 6.60 3.33 18.94
CA MET A 397 6.17 2.95 17.59
C MET A 397 4.74 3.41 17.28
N GLY A 398 3.83 3.40 18.26
CA GLY A 398 2.47 3.95 18.13
C GLY A 398 2.45 5.46 17.89
N ASP A 399 3.28 6.23 18.60
CA ASP A 399 3.48 7.66 18.32
C ASP A 399 4.13 7.90 16.96
N PHE A 400 5.18 7.15 16.61
CA PHE A 400 5.85 7.21 15.32
C PHE A 400 4.89 6.95 14.15
N SER A 401 4.01 5.95 14.28
CA SER A 401 2.93 5.67 13.32
C SER A 401 1.92 6.81 13.25
N THR A 402 1.49 7.35 14.39
CA THR A 402 0.59 8.51 14.42
C THR A 402 1.21 9.70 13.70
N ALA A 403 2.47 10.03 14.01
CA ALA A 403 3.20 11.15 13.43
C ALA A 403 3.48 10.95 11.93
N THR A 404 3.79 9.72 11.51
CA THR A 404 3.93 9.37 10.08
C THR A 404 2.62 9.59 9.34
N GLY A 405 1.48 9.20 9.92
CA GLY A 405 0.16 9.42 9.31
C GLY A 405 -0.22 10.90 9.21
N ILE A 406 0.00 11.70 10.27
CA ILE A 406 -0.23 13.15 10.24
C ILE A 406 0.68 13.83 9.21
N ALA A 407 1.99 13.55 9.26
CA ALA A 407 2.95 14.16 8.34
C ALA A 407 2.70 13.77 6.88
N THR A 408 2.34 12.51 6.60
CA THR A 408 2.00 12.06 5.24
C THR A 408 0.69 12.71 4.76
N PHE A 409 -0.34 12.81 5.61
CA PHE A 409 -1.59 13.48 5.25
C PHE A 409 -1.37 14.96 4.91
N THR A 410 -0.67 15.70 5.77
CA THR A 410 -0.31 17.11 5.51
C THR A 410 0.54 17.25 4.25
N MET A 411 1.55 16.39 4.08
CA MET A 411 2.42 16.42 2.88
C MET A 411 1.67 16.05 1.59
N MET A 412 0.59 15.27 1.64
CA MET A 412 -0.28 15.00 0.47
C MET A 412 -1.18 16.16 0.08
N LEU A 413 -1.51 17.07 1.01
CA LEU A 413 -2.19 18.33 0.69
C LEU A 413 -1.18 19.35 0.14
N VAL A 414 0.00 19.46 0.78
CA VAL A 414 1.07 20.35 0.34
C VAL A 414 1.66 19.93 -1.01
N SER A 415 1.65 18.64 -1.37
CA SER A 415 2.23 18.19 -2.65
C SER A 415 1.47 18.71 -3.86
N GLN A 416 0.15 18.95 -3.78
CA GLN A 416 -0.61 19.58 -4.86
C GLN A 416 -0.02 20.97 -5.19
N PHE A 417 0.11 21.82 -4.18
CA PHE A 417 0.75 23.15 -4.32
C PHE A 417 2.22 23.07 -4.80
N ILE A 418 2.97 22.03 -4.42
CA ILE A 418 4.33 21.81 -4.94
C ILE A 418 4.31 21.52 -6.44
N PHE A 419 3.46 20.59 -6.90
CA PHE A 419 3.33 20.27 -8.32
C PHE A 419 2.84 21.46 -9.14
N ASP A 420 1.82 22.17 -8.66
CA ASP A 420 1.18 23.29 -9.36
C ASP A 420 2.10 24.52 -9.48
N LYS A 421 2.93 24.80 -8.46
CA LYS A 421 3.77 26.02 -8.40
C LYS A 421 5.24 25.79 -8.76
N TYR A 422 5.80 24.61 -8.48
CA TYR A 422 7.24 24.32 -8.63
C TYR A 422 7.54 23.19 -9.62
N GLY A 423 6.53 22.51 -10.15
CA GLY A 423 6.68 21.52 -11.21
C GLY A 423 7.32 20.19 -10.79
N TRP A 424 7.54 19.33 -11.78
CA TRP A 424 7.93 17.94 -11.56
C TRP A 424 9.36 17.78 -11.01
N GLY A 425 10.35 18.53 -11.54
CA GLY A 425 11.75 18.42 -11.13
C GLY A 425 12.01 18.76 -9.66
N VAL A 426 11.33 19.79 -9.15
CA VAL A 426 11.41 20.16 -7.73
C VAL A 426 10.74 19.09 -6.87
N ALA A 427 9.55 18.61 -7.25
CA ALA A 427 8.88 17.52 -6.54
C ALA A 427 9.72 16.23 -6.49
N ALA A 428 10.38 15.87 -7.60
CA ALA A 428 11.24 14.69 -7.71
C ALA A 428 12.53 14.82 -6.86
N THR A 429 13.09 16.02 -6.73
CA THR A 429 14.34 16.26 -5.97
C THR A 429 14.11 16.51 -4.47
N ILE A 430 12.91 16.88 -4.02
CA ILE A 430 12.58 17.03 -2.59
C ILE A 430 12.81 15.73 -1.82
N THR A 431 12.34 14.58 -2.32
CA THR A 431 12.43 13.30 -1.57
C THR A 431 13.88 12.86 -1.28
N PRO A 432 14.82 12.82 -2.25
CA PRO A 432 16.22 12.55 -1.95
C PRO A 432 16.86 13.64 -1.08
N THR A 433 16.49 14.92 -1.24
CA THR A 433 17.06 16.02 -0.45
C THR A 433 16.64 15.93 1.03
N VAL A 434 15.36 15.64 1.30
CA VAL A 434 14.83 15.38 2.65
C VAL A 434 15.56 14.19 3.28
N LEU A 435 15.72 13.09 2.54
CA LEU A 435 16.42 11.92 3.04
C LEU A 435 17.91 12.19 3.29
N LEU A 436 18.57 12.99 2.44
CA LEU A 436 19.96 13.41 2.60
C LEU A 436 20.15 14.24 3.88
N LEU A 437 19.41 15.35 4.01
CA LEU A 437 19.57 16.28 5.14
C LEU A 437 19.25 15.62 6.47
N THR A 438 18.13 14.90 6.55
CA THR A 438 17.74 14.20 7.79
C THR A 438 18.60 12.96 8.06
N GLY A 439 19.10 12.29 7.01
CA GLY A 439 20.05 11.18 7.10
C GLY A 439 21.42 11.63 7.62
N VAL A 440 21.98 12.70 7.07
CA VAL A 440 23.23 13.31 7.56
C VAL A 440 23.10 13.74 9.02
N GLY A 441 22.01 14.41 9.40
CA GLY A 441 21.75 14.76 10.80
C GLY A 441 21.74 13.53 11.74
N PHE A 442 21.07 12.45 11.32
CA PHE A 442 21.00 11.20 12.08
C PHE A 442 22.36 10.48 12.20
N PHE A 443 23.09 10.29 11.10
CA PHE A 443 24.39 9.61 11.14
C PHE A 443 25.46 10.46 11.86
N SER A 444 25.48 11.78 11.67
CA SER A 444 26.38 12.67 12.41
C SER A 444 26.13 12.65 13.92
N LEU A 445 24.87 12.57 14.37
CA LEU A 445 24.55 12.39 15.80
C LEU A 445 25.02 11.05 16.36
N ILE A 446 25.07 9.98 15.55
CA ILE A 446 25.59 8.68 15.99
C ILE A 446 27.12 8.66 16.04
N LEU A 447 27.79 9.25 15.04
CA LEU A 447 29.24 9.21 14.92
C LEU A 447 29.94 10.26 15.82
N PHE A 448 29.36 11.45 15.96
CA PHE A 448 29.89 12.56 16.77
C PHE A 448 29.11 12.80 18.06
N GLY A 449 28.32 11.81 18.51
CA GLY A 449 27.51 11.92 19.73
C GLY A 449 28.28 12.20 21.02
N GLY A 450 29.57 11.86 21.07
CA GLY A 450 30.47 12.23 22.18
C GLY A 450 30.76 13.74 22.21
N PRO A 451 31.41 14.31 21.18
CA PRO A 451 31.62 15.77 21.05
C PRO A 451 30.34 16.62 21.18
N LEU A 452 29.19 16.10 20.74
CA LEU A 452 27.90 16.80 20.82
C LEU A 452 27.21 16.67 22.20
N ALA A 453 27.69 15.80 23.10
CA ALA A 453 27.05 15.57 24.39
C ALA A 453 26.89 16.82 25.27
N PRO A 454 27.86 17.75 25.40
CA PRO A 454 27.69 18.96 26.22
C PRO A 454 26.59 19.88 25.69
N GLY A 455 26.47 20.03 24.36
CA GLY A 455 25.44 20.84 23.71
C GLY A 455 24.04 20.21 23.68
N LEU A 456 23.94 18.89 23.88
CA LEU A 456 22.66 18.19 24.05
C LEU A 456 22.23 18.12 25.53
N ALA A 457 23.19 18.09 26.46
CA ALA A 457 22.94 18.12 27.90
C ALA A 457 22.27 19.43 28.35
N SER A 458 22.65 20.58 27.76
CA SER A 458 21.96 21.87 28.01
C SER A 458 20.52 21.91 27.51
N LEU A 459 20.15 21.03 26.58
CA LEU A 459 18.77 20.80 26.12
C LEU A 459 18.06 19.65 26.88
N GLY A 460 18.70 19.08 27.90
CA GLY A 460 18.16 17.97 28.69
C GLY A 460 18.08 16.63 27.93
N MET A 461 18.80 16.46 26.82
CA MET A 461 18.79 15.25 26.01
C MET A 461 20.11 14.48 26.07
N THR A 462 20.03 13.15 26.12
CA THR A 462 21.21 12.29 25.87
C THR A 462 21.46 12.19 24.35
N PRO A 463 22.71 11.97 23.90
CA PRO A 463 23.01 11.72 22.48
C PRO A 463 22.23 10.54 21.90
N LEU A 464 21.96 9.51 22.69
CA LEU A 464 21.16 8.35 22.27
C LEU A 464 19.69 8.72 22.05
N LEU A 465 19.08 9.47 22.97
CA LEU A 465 17.69 9.93 22.85
C LEU A 465 17.53 10.90 21.68
N ALA A 466 18.49 11.81 21.49
CA ALA A 466 18.54 12.72 20.35
C ALA A 466 18.63 11.95 19.02
N ALA A 467 19.52 10.94 18.91
CA ALA A 467 19.62 10.10 17.73
C ALA A 467 18.33 9.30 17.45
N VAL A 468 17.61 8.85 18.49
CA VAL A 468 16.32 8.17 18.35
C VAL A 468 15.23 9.11 17.81
N TYR A 469 15.13 10.35 18.32
CA TYR A 469 14.15 11.31 17.82
C TYR A 469 14.50 11.83 16.42
N VAL A 470 15.77 12.16 16.13
CA VAL A 470 16.17 12.62 14.79
C VAL A 470 16.04 11.50 13.76
N GLY A 471 16.37 10.25 14.11
CA GLY A 471 16.12 9.09 13.24
C GLY A 471 14.63 8.78 13.04
N ALA A 472 13.77 9.11 14.01
CA ALA A 472 12.32 9.02 13.87
C ALA A 472 11.80 10.10 12.92
N LEU A 473 12.24 11.35 13.06
CA LEU A 473 11.91 12.44 12.13
C LEU A 473 12.40 12.14 10.71
N GLN A 474 13.64 11.64 10.57
CA GLN A 474 14.21 11.15 9.30
C GLN A 474 13.26 10.15 8.63
N ASN A 475 12.79 9.15 9.38
CA ASN A 475 11.89 8.12 8.87
C ASN A 475 10.50 8.69 8.54
N ILE A 476 9.93 9.53 9.41
CA ILE A 476 8.63 10.19 9.23
C ILE A 476 8.64 11.03 7.95
N PHE A 477 9.59 11.95 7.79
CA PHE A 477 9.65 12.84 6.64
C PHE A 477 10.00 12.09 5.35
N SER A 478 10.93 11.13 5.39
CA SER A 478 11.28 10.31 4.21
C SER A 478 10.11 9.47 3.71
N LYS A 479 9.30 8.91 4.62
CA LYS A 479 8.08 8.15 4.25
C LYS A 479 6.97 9.08 3.76
N SER A 480 6.79 10.23 4.42
CA SER A 480 5.79 11.23 4.03
C SER A 480 6.04 11.77 2.63
N ALA A 481 7.25 12.29 2.37
CA ALA A 481 7.66 12.78 1.05
C ALA A 481 7.60 11.67 -0.01
N LYS A 482 7.91 10.41 0.35
CA LYS A 482 7.82 9.31 -0.60
C LYS A 482 6.39 9.04 -1.06
N TYR A 483 5.41 9.01 -0.14
CA TYR A 483 4.01 8.77 -0.52
C TYR A 483 3.33 10.00 -1.14
N SER A 484 3.75 11.22 -0.80
CA SER A 484 3.11 12.45 -1.28
C SER A 484 3.72 13.05 -2.55
N LEU A 485 5.02 12.84 -2.80
CA LEU A 485 5.77 13.43 -3.92
C LEU A 485 6.41 12.35 -4.80
N PHE A 486 7.23 11.46 -4.23
CA PHE A 486 7.99 10.48 -5.03
C PHE A 486 7.09 9.48 -5.79
N ASP A 487 6.11 8.88 -5.13
CA ASP A 487 5.20 7.92 -5.78
C ASP A 487 4.40 8.61 -6.91
N PRO A 488 3.80 9.80 -6.73
CA PRO A 488 3.25 10.59 -7.83
C PRO A 488 4.28 10.94 -8.92
N CYS A 489 5.48 11.43 -8.59
CA CYS A 489 6.53 11.72 -9.58
C CYS A 489 6.87 10.48 -10.43
N LYS A 490 7.01 9.30 -9.80
CA LYS A 490 7.29 8.02 -10.47
C LYS A 490 6.15 7.62 -11.42
N GLU A 491 4.90 7.87 -11.03
CA GLU A 491 3.74 7.59 -11.87
C GLU A 491 3.58 8.60 -13.02
N MET A 492 3.91 9.88 -12.79
CA MET A 492 3.92 10.93 -13.82
C MET A 492 5.05 10.71 -14.86
N ALA A 493 6.19 10.16 -14.44
CA ALA A 493 7.29 9.80 -15.35
C ALA A 493 6.90 8.76 -16.41
N TYR A 494 5.85 7.97 -16.17
CA TYR A 494 5.32 7.04 -17.16
C TYR A 494 4.31 7.66 -18.15
N ILE A 495 3.98 8.95 -18.04
CA ILE A 495 2.97 9.58 -18.90
C ILE A 495 3.48 9.80 -20.34
N PRO A 496 4.61 10.50 -20.58
CA PRO A 496 5.08 10.85 -21.93
C PRO A 496 5.93 9.73 -22.57
N LEU A 497 5.63 8.48 -22.24
CA LEU A 497 6.29 7.31 -22.81
C LEU A 497 5.30 6.57 -23.71
N ASP A 498 5.79 6.01 -24.81
CA ASP A 498 4.99 5.14 -25.68
C ASP A 498 4.42 3.96 -24.89
N GLU A 499 3.22 3.46 -25.27
CA GLU A 499 2.51 2.46 -24.47
C GLU A 499 3.28 1.15 -24.26
N ASP A 500 4.20 0.77 -25.16
CA ASP A 500 5.03 -0.43 -24.99
C ASP A 500 6.13 -0.19 -23.94
N THR A 501 6.94 0.86 -24.10
CA THR A 501 7.97 1.28 -23.13
C THR A 501 7.39 1.55 -21.75
N LYS A 502 6.21 2.16 -21.70
CA LYS A 502 5.45 2.49 -20.49
C LYS A 502 4.99 1.23 -19.75
N VAL A 503 4.39 0.27 -20.45
CA VAL A 503 3.92 -0.98 -19.84
C VAL A 503 5.11 -1.86 -19.43
N LYS A 504 6.13 -1.99 -20.29
CA LYS A 504 7.36 -2.75 -20.04
C LYS A 504 8.18 -2.15 -18.90
N GLY A 505 8.46 -0.86 -18.95
CA GLY A 505 9.21 -0.12 -17.95
C GLY A 505 8.54 -0.12 -16.58
N LYS A 506 7.23 0.10 -16.53
CA LYS A 506 6.48 0.02 -15.26
C LYS A 506 6.48 -1.40 -14.69
N ALA A 507 6.31 -2.42 -15.52
CA ALA A 507 6.43 -3.82 -15.08
C ALA A 507 7.83 -4.11 -14.53
N ALA A 508 8.89 -3.74 -15.26
CA ALA A 508 10.27 -3.94 -14.84
C ALA A 508 10.61 -3.22 -13.52
N ILE A 509 10.16 -1.98 -13.33
CA ILE A 509 10.45 -1.20 -12.12
C ILE A 509 9.63 -1.68 -10.92
N ASP A 510 8.34 -1.98 -11.08
CA ASP A 510 7.50 -2.45 -9.97
C ASP A 510 7.79 -3.93 -9.59
N VAL A 511 8.28 -4.77 -10.52
CA VAL A 511 8.64 -6.18 -10.27
C VAL A 511 10.11 -6.39 -9.89
N VAL A 512 11.05 -5.69 -10.52
CA VAL A 512 12.50 -5.86 -10.26
C VAL A 512 13.03 -4.79 -9.31
N CYS A 513 12.90 -3.51 -9.66
CA CYS A 513 13.55 -2.42 -8.92
C CYS A 513 13.00 -2.22 -7.51
N ASN A 514 11.68 -2.32 -7.32
CA ASN A 514 11.03 -2.17 -6.01
C ASN A 514 11.47 -3.26 -5.00
N PRO A 515 11.48 -4.57 -5.35
CA PRO A 515 12.07 -5.61 -4.50
C PRO A 515 13.60 -5.53 -4.38
N LEU A 516 14.32 -5.19 -5.46
CA LEU A 516 15.77 -5.06 -5.47
C LEU A 516 16.25 -3.95 -4.52
N GLY A 517 15.59 -2.79 -4.49
CA GLY A 517 15.95 -1.73 -3.55
C GLY A 517 15.80 -2.17 -2.09
N LYS A 518 14.64 -2.76 -1.74
CA LYS A 518 14.39 -3.28 -0.38
C LYS A 518 15.37 -4.38 0.01
N SER A 519 15.65 -5.33 -0.87
CA SER A 519 16.52 -6.47 -0.58
C SER A 519 18.01 -6.10 -0.63
N GLY A 520 18.40 -5.19 -1.52
CA GLY A 520 19.76 -4.68 -1.65
C GLY A 520 20.24 -3.97 -0.39
N GLY A 521 19.40 -3.12 0.22
CA GLY A 521 19.73 -2.51 1.52
C GLY A 521 19.94 -3.54 2.64
N ALA A 522 19.14 -4.62 2.64
CA ALA A 522 19.33 -5.73 3.58
C ALA A 522 20.62 -6.53 3.30
N LEU A 523 20.95 -6.80 2.03
CA LEU A 523 22.18 -7.49 1.64
C LEU A 523 23.44 -6.68 1.97
N ILE A 524 23.44 -5.36 1.72
CA ILE A 524 24.50 -4.44 2.13
C ILE A 524 24.70 -4.50 3.64
N GLN A 525 23.62 -4.45 4.43
CA GLN A 525 23.71 -4.57 5.88
C GLN A 525 24.20 -5.94 6.35
N GLN A 526 23.75 -7.05 5.76
CA GLN A 526 24.27 -8.39 6.09
C GLN A 526 25.77 -8.49 5.83
N PHE A 527 26.23 -8.04 4.67
CA PHE A 527 27.65 -8.04 4.32
C PHE A 527 28.47 -7.20 5.31
N MET A 528 28.05 -5.96 5.60
CA MET A 528 28.71 -5.11 6.59
C MET A 528 28.73 -5.73 7.99
N ILE A 529 27.61 -6.31 8.46
CA ILE A 529 27.51 -6.96 9.78
C ILE A 529 28.43 -8.18 9.86
N LEU A 530 28.54 -8.98 8.80
CA LEU A 530 29.44 -10.15 8.77
C LEU A 530 30.93 -9.72 8.72
N THR A 531 31.26 -8.65 7.99
CA THR A 531 32.64 -8.12 7.90
C THR A 531 33.08 -7.43 9.19
N PHE A 532 32.29 -6.49 9.72
CA PHE A 532 32.63 -5.65 10.88
C PHE A 532 32.13 -6.21 12.22
N GLY A 533 31.42 -7.33 12.19
CA GLY A 533 30.96 -8.10 13.36
C GLY A 533 29.76 -7.53 14.12
N SER A 534 29.33 -6.29 13.84
CA SER A 534 28.10 -5.70 14.37
C SER A 534 27.59 -4.56 13.50
N LEU A 535 26.31 -4.22 13.63
CA LEU A 535 25.69 -3.04 13.01
C LEU A 535 26.22 -1.73 13.61
N ALA A 536 26.64 -1.73 14.87
CA ALA A 536 27.30 -0.58 15.49
C ALA A 536 28.61 -0.25 14.76
N ASN A 537 29.49 -1.24 14.58
CA ASN A 537 30.75 -1.10 13.85
C ASN A 537 30.53 -0.80 12.36
N SER A 538 29.44 -1.32 11.77
CA SER A 538 29.05 -1.05 10.39
C SER A 538 28.55 0.37 10.15
N THR A 539 28.06 1.07 11.19
CA THR A 539 27.34 2.35 11.05
C THR A 539 28.10 3.44 10.26
N PRO A 540 29.41 3.74 10.48
CA PRO A 540 30.12 4.73 9.67
C PRO A 540 30.15 4.38 8.18
N TYR A 541 30.42 3.11 7.83
CA TYR A 541 30.44 2.64 6.45
C TYR A 541 29.06 2.71 5.79
N LEU A 542 28.01 2.36 6.54
CA LEU A 542 26.62 2.51 6.08
C LEU A 542 26.25 3.98 5.81
N GLY A 543 26.78 4.93 6.60
CA GLY A 543 26.64 6.37 6.35
C GLY A 543 27.32 6.82 5.06
N GLY A 544 28.57 6.37 4.82
CA GLY A 544 29.28 6.65 3.56
C GLY A 544 28.59 6.06 2.33
N ILE A 545 28.11 4.81 2.41
CA ILE A 545 27.34 4.15 1.35
C ILE A 545 26.02 4.91 1.08
N LEU A 546 25.34 5.38 2.13
CA LEU A 546 24.12 6.19 2.00
C LEU A 546 24.40 7.50 1.24
N LEU A 547 25.49 8.21 1.55
CA LEU A 547 25.87 9.43 0.84
C LEU A 547 26.11 9.19 -0.65
N LEU A 548 26.81 8.10 -1.01
CA LEU A 548 27.05 7.74 -2.42
C LEU A 548 25.73 7.44 -3.16
N ILE A 549 24.85 6.63 -2.55
CA ILE A 549 23.57 6.23 -3.14
C ILE A 549 22.64 7.44 -3.31
N VAL A 550 22.56 8.33 -2.32
CA VAL A 550 21.69 9.52 -2.40
C VAL A 550 22.28 10.58 -3.35
N SER A 551 23.60 10.66 -3.50
CA SER A 551 24.25 11.50 -4.53
C SER A 551 23.94 10.99 -5.94
N ALA A 552 24.02 9.66 -6.17
CA ALA A 552 23.61 9.04 -7.43
C ALA A 552 22.11 9.24 -7.73
N TRP A 553 21.26 9.19 -6.69
CA TRP A 553 19.83 9.48 -6.81
C TRP A 553 19.55 10.95 -7.19
N LEU A 554 20.25 11.92 -6.59
CA LEU A 554 20.14 13.33 -6.97
C LEU A 554 20.62 13.59 -8.40
N ALA A 555 21.69 12.91 -8.85
CA ALA A 555 22.16 12.98 -10.23
C ALA A 555 21.12 12.38 -11.21
N ALA A 556 20.58 11.20 -10.90
CA ALA A 556 19.54 10.56 -11.70
C ALA A 556 18.25 11.41 -11.75
N ALA A 557 17.84 12.05 -10.65
CA ALA A 557 16.67 12.93 -10.62
C ALA A 557 16.83 14.14 -11.54
N LYS A 558 18.01 14.79 -11.55
CA LYS A 558 18.33 15.90 -12.48
C LYS A 558 18.40 15.44 -13.94
N SER A 559 19.00 14.28 -14.20
CA SER A 559 19.05 13.70 -15.56
C SER A 559 17.65 13.38 -16.08
N LEU A 560 16.79 12.83 -15.22
CA LEU A 560 15.43 12.45 -15.55
C LEU A 560 14.51 13.67 -15.75
N ASP A 561 14.69 14.74 -14.97
CA ASP A 561 13.96 16.01 -15.14
C ASP A 561 14.25 16.68 -16.50
N THR A 562 15.51 16.66 -16.92
CA THR A 562 15.92 17.17 -18.24
C THR A 562 15.28 16.35 -19.37
N GLN A 563 15.27 15.02 -19.25
CA GLN A 563 14.65 14.13 -20.25
C GLN A 563 13.11 14.22 -20.24
N PHE A 564 12.48 14.31 -19.08
CA PHE A 564 11.02 14.47 -18.92
C PHE A 564 10.55 15.81 -19.52
N THR A 565 11.32 16.88 -19.33
CA THR A 565 11.04 18.19 -19.92
C THR A 565 11.23 18.21 -21.44
N ALA A 566 12.15 17.40 -21.99
CA ALA A 566 12.30 17.22 -23.44
C ALA A 566 11.10 16.46 -24.03
N LEU A 567 10.80 15.26 -23.50
CA LEU A 567 9.65 14.45 -23.93
C LEU A 567 8.32 15.20 -23.82
N ARG A 568 8.15 16.04 -22.79
CA ARG A 568 6.97 16.92 -22.65
C ARG A 568 6.82 17.90 -23.81
N LYS A 569 7.92 18.52 -24.26
CA LYS A 569 7.90 19.47 -25.37
C LYS A 569 7.67 18.77 -26.71
N GLU A 570 8.20 17.57 -26.87
CA GLU A 570 7.93 16.71 -28.03
C GLU A 570 6.43 16.32 -28.07
N GLU A 571 5.86 15.84 -26.95
CA GLU A 571 4.43 15.49 -26.82
C GLU A 571 3.49 16.71 -26.99
N GLU A 572 3.97 17.93 -26.69
CA GLU A 572 3.23 19.18 -26.89
C GLU A 572 3.34 19.67 -28.35
N LEU A 573 4.53 19.58 -28.98
CA LEU A 573 4.74 19.85 -30.40
C LEU A 573 3.96 18.90 -31.31
N GLU A 574 3.95 17.59 -31.01
CA GLU A 574 3.16 16.61 -31.77
C GLU A 574 1.67 16.97 -31.77
N LYS A 575 1.11 17.38 -30.62
CA LYS A 575 -0.29 17.81 -30.52
C LYS A 575 -0.57 19.14 -31.21
N GLU A 576 0.40 20.05 -31.25
CA GLU A 576 0.28 21.27 -32.06
C GLU A 576 0.35 20.96 -33.55
N MET A 577 1.17 20.00 -33.98
CA MET A 577 1.22 19.50 -35.35
C MET A 577 -0.07 18.74 -35.74
N GLU A 578 -0.63 17.90 -34.88
CA GLU A 578 -1.94 17.25 -35.08
C GLU A 578 -3.07 18.28 -35.23
N ARG A 579 -3.15 19.26 -34.31
CA ARG A 579 -4.13 20.36 -34.41
C ARG A 579 -3.93 21.14 -35.70
N ALA A 580 -2.69 21.54 -36.02
CA ALA A 580 -2.39 22.26 -37.24
C ALA A 580 -2.72 21.44 -38.49
N ALA A 581 -2.55 20.11 -38.47
CA ALA A 581 -2.94 19.21 -39.56
C ALA A 581 -4.46 19.15 -39.71
N THR A 582 -5.22 18.93 -38.62
CA THR A 582 -6.70 18.94 -38.67
C THR A 582 -7.28 20.29 -39.09
N VAL A 583 -6.62 21.41 -38.79
CA VAL A 583 -6.99 22.75 -39.28
C VAL A 583 -6.53 23.01 -40.73
N LYS A 584 -5.47 22.33 -41.20
CA LYS A 584 -4.96 22.38 -42.58
C LYS A 584 -5.56 21.33 -43.52
N ILE A 585 -6.67 20.70 -43.14
CA ILE A 585 -7.56 20.03 -44.10
C ILE A 585 -8.70 21.00 -44.43
N PRO A 586 -8.54 21.92 -45.40
CA PRO A 586 -9.69 22.57 -46.00
C PRO A 586 -10.48 21.48 -46.72
N VAL A 587 -11.77 21.36 -46.41
CA VAL A 587 -12.69 20.57 -47.23
C VAL A 587 -12.95 21.37 -48.51
N VAL A 588 -12.00 21.30 -49.44
CA VAL A 588 -12.25 21.60 -50.85
C VAL A 588 -13.11 20.47 -51.36
N ALA A 589 -14.43 20.64 -51.24
CA ALA A 589 -15.37 19.82 -51.97
C ALA A 589 -15.22 20.17 -53.46
N GLU A 590 -14.54 19.31 -54.22
CA GLU A 590 -14.45 19.46 -55.68
C GLU A 590 -15.87 19.40 -56.26
N SER A 591 -16.32 20.54 -56.79
CA SER A 591 -17.65 20.73 -57.31
C SER A 591 -17.73 20.33 -58.78
N GLU A 592 -17.68 19.03 -59.08
CA GLU A 592 -17.97 18.54 -60.43
C GLU A 592 -18.71 17.19 -60.40
N GLY A 593 -19.89 17.14 -61.05
CA GLY A 593 -20.89 16.11 -60.77
C GLY A 593 -22.01 15.92 -61.81
N GLY A 594 -21.79 16.35 -63.06
CA GLY A 594 -22.49 15.84 -64.24
C GLY A 594 -23.87 16.40 -64.62
N ASN A 595 -23.94 17.10 -65.76
CA ASN A 595 -24.69 16.65 -66.95
C ASN A 595 -24.51 17.63 -68.13
N GLY A 596 -24.14 17.15 -69.33
CA GLY A 596 -24.02 18.01 -70.51
C GLY A 596 -23.31 17.44 -71.75
N SER A 597 -23.98 16.56 -72.50
CA SER A 597 -23.93 16.40 -73.97
C SER A 597 -22.62 16.66 -74.78
N LEU A 598 -22.11 15.60 -75.43
CA LEU A 598 -21.56 15.52 -76.83
C LEU A 598 -20.52 16.58 -77.30
N THR A 599 -19.40 16.26 -77.98
CA THR A 599 -19.29 15.45 -79.22
C THR A 599 -17.85 14.95 -79.52
N ALA A 600 -17.76 13.80 -80.22
CA ALA A 600 -16.79 13.38 -81.25
C ALA A 600 -15.28 13.78 -81.20
N GLY A 601 -14.39 12.79 -81.31
CA GLY A 601 -12.98 13.00 -81.68
C GLY A 601 -12.06 11.78 -81.43
N SER A 602 -11.65 11.07 -82.46
CA SER A 602 -10.67 9.96 -82.41
C SER A 602 -9.73 10.04 -83.62
N PRO A 603 -8.61 9.30 -83.65
CA PRO A 603 -7.65 8.97 -82.59
C PRO A 603 -6.21 9.38 -83.01
N LEU A 604 -5.19 9.12 -82.20
CA LEU A 604 -3.83 8.79 -82.69
C LEU A 604 -2.92 8.24 -81.57
N ASN A 605 -2.10 7.26 -81.94
CA ASN A 605 -0.94 6.69 -81.21
C ASN A 605 0.20 6.68 -82.26
N PRO A 606 1.51 6.73 -81.93
CA PRO A 606 2.17 5.48 -81.52
C PRO A 606 3.48 5.57 -80.69
N SER A 607 3.83 4.43 -80.07
CA SER A 607 5.16 3.77 -80.02
C SER A 607 6.48 4.50 -79.67
N SER A 608 7.15 3.92 -78.65
CA SER A 608 8.57 3.51 -78.61
C SER A 608 9.73 4.50 -78.82
N GLY A 609 10.72 4.43 -77.92
CA GLY A 609 12.08 4.90 -78.15
C GLY A 609 13.06 4.35 -77.09
N ASP A 610 13.96 3.45 -77.48
CA ASP A 610 15.05 2.95 -76.64
C ASP A 610 16.21 3.95 -76.56
N SER A 611 16.94 3.98 -75.43
CA SER A 611 18.42 4.06 -75.47
C SER A 611 19.08 3.79 -74.10
N SER A 612 20.13 2.98 -74.16
CA SER A 612 21.01 2.58 -73.07
C SER A 612 21.92 3.69 -72.54
N SER A 613 22.28 3.65 -71.24
CA SER A 613 23.71 3.49 -70.84
C SER A 613 23.92 3.35 -69.31
N SER A 614 25.00 2.66 -68.96
CA SER A 614 25.63 2.37 -67.66
C SER A 614 27.03 1.78 -67.98
N PRO A 615 27.97 1.48 -67.05
CA PRO A 615 27.91 1.49 -65.58
C PRO A 615 29.17 2.14 -64.92
N SER A 616 29.50 1.74 -63.67
CA SER A 616 30.81 1.87 -62.99
C SER A 616 31.25 3.29 -62.53
N GLU A 617 32.06 3.51 -61.47
CA GLU A 617 32.62 2.70 -60.35
C GLU A 617 33.10 3.69 -59.24
N ALA A 618 33.66 3.36 -58.06
CA ALA A 618 34.19 2.11 -57.46
C ALA A 618 33.77 1.98 -55.96
N SER A 619 34.67 1.53 -55.07
CA SER A 619 34.37 1.22 -53.65
C SER A 619 35.57 1.35 -52.67
N THR A 620 35.28 1.41 -51.36
CA THR A 620 36.16 1.05 -50.20
C THR A 620 37.45 1.88 -49.91
N PRO A 621 38.08 1.75 -48.71
CA PRO A 621 37.58 1.47 -47.35
C PRO A 621 38.22 2.34 -46.20
N HIS A 622 37.78 2.07 -44.96
CA HIS A 622 38.52 2.19 -43.67
C HIS A 622 39.25 3.50 -43.27
N ASN A 623 38.79 4.07 -42.14
CA ASN A 623 39.47 3.87 -40.85
C ASN A 623 38.46 3.89 -39.70
#